data_AF-A0A840N466-F1
#
_entry.id   AF-A0A840N466-F1
#
_cell.length_a   1.000
_cell.length_b   1.000
_cell.length_c   1.000
_cell.angle_alpha   90.00
_cell.angle_beta   90.00
_cell.angle_gamma   90.00
#
_symmetry.space_group_name_H-M   'P 1'
#
loop_
_entity.id
_entity.type
_entity.pdbx_description
1 polymer ?
#
loop_
_entity_poly.entity_id
_entity_poly.type
_entity_poly.pdbx_seq_one_letter_code
_entity_poly.pdbx_strand_id
1 'polypeptide(L)' 'MTRHVDLTKERFIAQRDNDRQGAVHLLNLIRLRECADYPDGRIATGTEAYRTYGNLSGPILARLGVRMI' A
#
# COMPACT_ATOMS: atom_id res chain seq x y z
N MET A 1 -9.88 -16.90 7.36
CA MET A 1 -8.61 -16.13 7.37
C MET A 1 -8.93 -14.66 7.59
N THR A 2 -8.29 -14.00 8.55
CA THR A 2 -8.47 -12.56 8.79
C THR A 2 -7.74 -11.77 7.70
N ARG A 3 -8.45 -10.88 6.99
CA ARG A 3 -7.91 -10.09 5.89
C ARG A 3 -7.73 -8.65 6.35
N HIS A 4 -6.49 -8.17 6.35
CA HIS A 4 -6.15 -6.77 6.62
C HIS A 4 -5.53 -6.22 5.33
N VAL A 5 -6.26 -5.33 4.63
CA VAL A 5 -5.76 -4.68 3.41
C VAL A 5 -5.69 -3.18 3.61
N ASP A 6 -6.78 -2.59 4.08
CA ASP A 6 -6.87 -1.16 4.31
C ASP A 6 -6.73 -0.83 5.79
N LEU A 7 -6.15 0.34 6.08
CA LEU A 7 -6.24 0.95 7.39
C LEU A 7 -7.69 1.37 7.64
N THR A 8 -8.18 1.17 8.87
CA THR A 8 -9.45 1.79 9.26
C THR A 8 -9.29 3.31 9.29
N LYS A 9 -10.40 4.04 9.09
CA LYS A 9 -10.40 5.51 9.09
C LYS A 9 -9.82 6.07 10.39
N GLU A 10 -10.15 5.45 11.52
CA GLU A 10 -9.71 5.86 12.85
C GLU A 10 -8.19 5.69 13.00
N ARG A 11 -7.65 4.57 12.51
CA ARG A 11 -6.20 4.30 12.51
C ARG A 11 -5.45 5.26 11.61
N PHE A 12 -6.02 5.61 10.45
CA PHE A 12 -5.43 6.59 9.54
C PHE A 12 -5.35 7.98 10.18
N ILE A 13 -6.45 8.46 10.79
CA ILE A 13 -6.50 9.75 11.47
C ILE A 13 -5.47 9.81 12.61
N ALA A 14 -5.39 8.77 13.44
CA ALA A 14 -4.43 8.69 14.53
C ALA A 14 -2.95 8.77 14.06
N GLN A 15 -2.64 8.24 12.87
CA GLN A 15 -1.28 8.35 12.30
C GLN A 15 -1.02 9.71 11.65
N ARG A 16 -2.01 10.29 10.96
CA ARG A 16 -1.91 11.62 10.35
C ARG A 16 -1.67 12.71 11.40
N ASP A 17 -2.37 12.61 12.54
CA ASP A 17 -2.32 13.61 13.61
C ASP A 17 -1.16 13.39 14.60
N ASN A 18 -0.33 12.36 14.37
CA ASN A 18 0.87 12.11 15.15
C ASN A 18 2.00 13.06 14.72
N ASP A 19 2.36 13.99 15.60
CA ASP A 19 3.33 15.06 15.37
C ASP A 19 4.78 14.68 15.73
N ARG A 20 5.05 13.38 15.95
CA ARG A 20 6.40 12.88 16.27
C ARG A 20 7.40 13.28 15.18
N GLN A 21 8.44 13.98 15.61
CA GLN A 21 9.54 14.41 14.75
C GLN A 21 10.37 13.22 14.21
N GLY A 22 10.91 13.38 13.01
CA GLY A 22 11.84 12.44 12.37
C GLY A 22 11.21 11.55 11.30
N ALA A 23 12.04 10.70 10.70
CA ALA A 23 11.60 9.80 9.64
C ALA A 23 10.61 8.73 10.15
N VAL A 24 9.65 8.39 9.30
CA VAL A 24 8.74 7.27 9.51
C VAL A 24 9.20 6.10 8.64
N HIS A 25 9.42 4.94 9.25
CA HIS A 25 9.70 3.71 8.53
C HIS A 25 8.41 2.90 8.38
N LEU A 26 8.06 2.56 7.14
CA LEU A 26 6.88 1.78 6.82
C LEU A 26 7.29 0.34 6.47
N LEU A 27 7.08 -0.59 7.39
CA LEU A 27 7.29 -2.01 7.16
C LEU A 27 6.10 -2.61 6.42
N ASN A 28 6.36 -3.20 5.25
CA ASN A 28 5.35 -3.84 4.43
C ASN A 28 5.51 -5.37 4.48
N LEU A 29 4.50 -6.07 5.00
CA LEU A 29 4.40 -7.53 4.95
C LEU A 29 3.19 -7.91 4.11
N ILE A 30 3.44 -8.33 2.87
CA ILE A 30 2.40 -8.43 1.85
C ILE A 30 2.22 -9.87 1.42
N ARG A 31 0.98 -10.36 1.57
CA ARG A 31 0.53 -11.62 0.98
C ARG A 31 -0.38 -11.32 -0.19
N LEU A 32 0.06 -11.66 -1.38
CA LEU A 32 -0.71 -11.48 -2.61
C LEU A 32 -1.69 -12.63 -2.82
N ARG A 33 -2.81 -12.34 -3.46
CA ARG A 33 -3.75 -13.37 -3.94
C ARG A 33 -3.16 -14.05 -5.19
N GLU A 34 -3.59 -15.27 -5.48
CA GLU A 34 -3.30 -15.90 -6.78
C GLU A 34 -3.97 -15.10 -7.91
N CYS A 35 -5.26 -14.82 -7.77
CA CYS A 35 -6.03 -13.95 -8.67
C CYS A 35 -6.38 -12.62 -8.00
N ALA A 36 -6.17 -11.50 -8.73
CA ALA A 36 -6.58 -10.17 -8.32
C ALA A 36 -8.12 -10.07 -8.28
N ASP A 37 -8.60 -9.26 -7.34
CA ASP A 37 -10.02 -9.13 -7.00
C ASP A 37 -10.49 -7.75 -7.44
N TYR A 38 -10.55 -7.53 -8.76
CA TYR A 38 -10.96 -6.26 -9.34
C TYR A 38 -12.48 -6.21 -9.55
N PRO A 39 -13.15 -5.09 -9.20
CA PRO A 39 -14.59 -4.95 -9.36
C PRO A 39 -15.04 -4.84 -10.81
N ASP A 40 -14.13 -4.47 -11.73
CA ASP A 40 -14.38 -4.37 -13.18
C ASP A 40 -14.26 -5.74 -13.90
N GLY A 41 -14.02 -6.82 -13.16
CA GLY A 41 -13.90 -8.17 -13.71
C GLY A 41 -12.58 -8.45 -14.44
N ARG A 42 -11.60 -7.53 -14.37
CA ARG A 42 -10.29 -7.73 -14.98
C ARG A 42 -9.59 -8.95 -14.42
N ILE A 43 -9.12 -9.83 -15.31
CA ILE A 43 -8.33 -11.00 -14.95
C ILE A 43 -6.86 -10.60 -14.88
N ALA A 44 -6.27 -10.73 -13.69
CA ALA A 44 -4.84 -10.56 -13.45
C ALA A 44 -4.44 -11.37 -12.23
N THR A 45 -3.16 -11.73 -12.12
CA THR A 45 -2.61 -12.29 -10.89
C THR A 45 -2.41 -11.21 -9.82
N GLY A 46 -2.35 -11.59 -8.55
CA GLY A 46 -2.02 -10.64 -7.48
C GLY A 46 -0.65 -9.99 -7.68
N THR A 47 0.32 -10.71 -8.25
CA THR A 47 1.65 -10.19 -8.57
C THR A 47 1.61 -9.13 -9.68
N GLU A 48 0.82 -9.34 -10.74
CA GLU A 48 0.67 -8.33 -11.81
C GLU A 48 -0.05 -7.08 -11.31
N ALA A 49 -1.08 -7.24 -10.49
CA ALA A 49 -1.78 -6.13 -9.85
C ALA A 49 -0.83 -5.32 -8.95
N TYR A 50 -0.04 -5.99 -8.11
CA TYR A 50 0.90 -5.32 -7.20
C TYR A 50 2.05 -4.63 -7.95
N ARG A 51 2.55 -5.22 -9.04
CA ARG A 51 3.54 -4.59 -9.93
C ARG A 51 2.98 -3.32 -10.58
N THR A 52 1.74 -3.38 -11.05
CA THR A 52 1.05 -2.22 -11.63
C THR A 52 0.91 -1.10 -10.61
N TYR A 53 0.51 -1.43 -9.38
CA TYR A 53 0.48 -0.48 -8.27
C TYR A 53 1.85 0.18 -8.02
N GLY A 54 2.92 -0.61 -7.96
CA GLY A 54 4.28 -0.10 -7.75
C GLY A 54 4.73 0.85 -8.88
N ASN A 55 4.46 0.50 -10.13
CA ASN A 55 4.80 1.33 -11.29
C ASN A 55 4.07 2.67 -11.29
N LEU A 56 2.79 2.68 -10.91
CA LEU A 56 1.97 3.90 -10.90
C LEU A 56 2.26 4.78 -9.67
N SER A 57 2.47 4.17 -8.50
CA SER A 57 2.68 4.90 -7.24
C SER A 57 4.13 5.37 -7.06
N GLY A 58 5.11 4.63 -7.59
CA GLY A 58 6.54 4.89 -7.42
C GLY A 58 6.96 6.34 -7.70
N PRO A 59 6.61 6.93 -8.86
CA PRO A 59 6.95 8.32 -9.16
C PRO A 59 6.36 9.34 -8.17
N ILE A 60 5.15 9.09 -7.67
CA ILE A 60 4.47 9.95 -6.70
C ILE A 60 5.19 9.86 -5.35
N LEU A 61 5.47 8.64 -4.90
CA LEU A 61 6.18 8.38 -3.64
C LEU A 61 7.59 8.99 -3.66
N ALA A 62 8.33 8.86 -4.77
CA ALA A 62 9.64 9.46 -4.93
C ALA A 62 9.60 11.00 -4.82
N ARG A 63 8.59 11.65 -5.41
CA ARG A 63 8.39 13.10 -5.31
C ARG A 63 8.06 13.56 -3.88
N LEU A 64 7.49 12.68 -3.05
CA LEU A 64 7.24 12.93 -1.62
C LEU A 64 8.45 12.60 -0.73
N GLY A 65 9.59 12.20 -1.30
CA GLY A 65 10.81 11.87 -0.55
C GLY A 65 10.82 10.46 0.05
N VAL A 66 9.87 9.59 -0.34
CA VAL A 66 9.84 8.19 0.10
C VAL A 66 11.00 7.44 -0.54
N ARG A 67 11.66 6.62 0.26
CA ARG A 67 12.75 5.74 -0.18
C ARG A 67 12.43 4.31 0.21
N MET A 68 12.57 3.40 -0.74
CA MET A 68 12.61 1.97 -0.43
C MET A 68 14.03 1.66 0.01
N ILE A 69 14.15 1.08 1.20
CA ILE A 69 15.40 0.76 1.89
C ILE A 69 15.49 -0.75 2.11
#